data_AF-A0A382ZCA8-F1
#
_entry.id   AF-A0A382ZCA8-F1
#
_cell.length_a   1.000
_cell.length_b   1.000
_cell.length_c   1.000
_cell.angle_alpha   90.00
_cell.angle_beta   90.00
_cell.angle_gamma   90.00
#
_symmetry.space_group_name_H-M   'P 1'
#
loop_
_entity.id
_entity.type
_entity.pdbx_description
1 polymer ?
#
loop_
_entity_poly.entity_id
_entity_poly.type
_entity_poly.pdbx_seq_one_letter_code
_entity_poly.pdbx_strand_id
1 'polypeptide(L)'
;MNKVVLVAFLILGVLGTKAADKDLIVKGKTLFLTKICFTCHQTDPAVPAPAGLALRAPKFVGEFWGKEREVALGFGGKIIKVKLDDEYFVESVKKPLDKVVKGALAPMPPPPPPITDDDIKALMAYVKSLSKPEKKK
;
A
#
# COMPACT_ATOMS: atom_id res chain seq x y z
N MET A 1 -54.32 -9.61 -27.38
CA MET A 1 -53.78 -8.24 -27.55
C MET A 1 -52.49 -8.14 -26.74
N ASN A 2 -51.34 -8.36 -27.38
CA ASN A 2 -50.03 -8.30 -26.73
C ASN A 2 -49.61 -6.84 -26.52
N LYS A 3 -49.40 -6.44 -25.27
CA LYS A 3 -48.63 -5.23 -24.96
C LYS A 3 -47.24 -5.66 -24.51
N VAL A 4 -46.29 -5.54 -25.43
CA VAL A 4 -44.86 -5.49 -25.15
C VAL A 4 -44.62 -4.22 -24.35
N VAL A 5 -44.09 -4.31 -23.14
CA VAL A 5 -43.57 -3.15 -22.40
C VAL A 5 -42.09 -3.39 -22.12
N LEU A 6 -41.33 -2.60 -22.86
CA LEU A 6 -39.91 -2.26 -22.80
C LEU A 6 -39.29 -2.36 -21.40
N VAL A 7 -38.29 -3.22 -21.23
CA VAL A 7 -37.36 -3.16 -20.10
C VAL A 7 -36.24 -2.19 -20.50
N ALA A 8 -36.28 -0.97 -19.94
CA ALA A 8 -35.19 -0.02 -20.06
C ALA A 8 -34.11 -0.37 -19.02
N PHE A 9 -33.04 -1.05 -19.45
CA PHE A 9 -31.83 -1.19 -18.63
C PHE A 9 -31.04 0.13 -18.68
N LEU A 10 -31.15 0.92 -17.61
CA LEU A 10 -30.23 2.02 -17.31
C LEU A 10 -28.86 1.42 -16.93
N ILE A 11 -27.97 1.28 -17.91
CA ILE A 11 -26.54 1.06 -17.65
C ILE A 11 -25.89 2.44 -17.44
N LEU A 12 -25.99 2.96 -16.22
CA LEU A 12 -25.10 4.03 -15.74
C LEU A 12 -24.32 3.48 -14.53
N GLY A 13 -22.99 3.34 -14.65
CA GLY A 13 -22.20 3.13 -13.43
C GLY A 13 -20.77 2.59 -13.54
N VAL A 14 -20.25 2.16 -14.68
CA VAL A 14 -18.93 1.47 -14.71
C VAL A 14 -17.76 2.40 -15.07
N LEU A 15 -18.00 3.63 -15.52
CA LEU A 15 -16.93 4.56 -15.94
C LEU A 15 -16.34 5.39 -14.79
N GLY A 16 -17.06 5.56 -13.67
CA GLY A 16 -16.65 6.44 -12.56
C GLY A 16 -15.60 5.88 -11.61
N THR A 17 -15.45 4.55 -11.53
CA THR A 17 -14.55 3.90 -10.57
C THR A 17 -13.09 3.96 -11.01
N LYS A 18 -12.82 3.66 -12.29
CA LYS A 18 -11.44 3.56 -12.82
C LYS A 18 -10.71 4.91 -12.89
N ALA A 19 -11.43 6.01 -13.09
CA ALA A 19 -10.84 7.36 -13.06
C ALA A 19 -10.55 7.80 -11.62
N ALA A 20 -11.50 7.59 -10.71
CA ALA A 20 -11.32 7.87 -9.28
C ALA A 20 -10.16 7.06 -8.66
N ASP A 21 -9.99 5.80 -9.08
CA ASP A 21 -8.85 4.96 -8.65
C ASP A 21 -7.51 5.54 -9.09
N LYS A 22 -7.42 6.06 -10.32
CA LYS A 22 -6.20 6.70 -10.84
C LYS A 22 -5.88 7.97 -10.07
N ASP A 23 -6.87 8.82 -9.82
CA ASP A 23 -6.68 10.06 -9.06
C ASP A 23 -6.21 9.77 -7.63
N LEU A 24 -6.76 8.71 -7.02
CA LEU A 24 -6.36 8.26 -5.70
C LEU A 24 -4.91 7.73 -5.67
N ILE A 25 -4.51 6.97 -6.70
CA ILE A 25 -3.11 6.50 -6.87
C ILE A 25 -2.17 7.69 -7.07
N VAL A 26 -2.55 8.70 -7.87
CA VAL A 26 -1.75 9.91 -8.07
C VAL A 26 -1.59 10.69 -6.76
N LYS A 27 -2.68 10.89 -6.02
CA LYS A 27 -2.64 11.50 -4.68
C LYS A 27 -1.71 10.71 -3.75
N GLY A 28 -1.83 9.38 -3.74
CA GLY A 28 -0.98 8.49 -2.96
C GLY A 28 0.50 8.60 -3.29
N LYS A 29 0.85 8.68 -4.58
CA LYS A 29 2.23 8.90 -5.02
C LYS A 29 2.77 10.24 -4.53
N THR A 30 1.98 11.31 -4.65
CA THR A 30 2.35 12.64 -4.13
C THR A 30 2.59 12.58 -2.63
N LEU A 31 1.70 11.95 -1.87
CA LEU A 31 1.87 11.76 -0.42
C LEU A 31 3.10 10.92 -0.08
N PHE A 32 3.39 9.86 -0.83
CA PHE A 32 4.56 9.02 -0.61
C PHE A 32 5.88 9.80 -0.74
N LEU A 33 5.89 10.83 -1.60
CA LEU A 33 7.00 11.77 -1.75
C LEU A 33 7.00 12.82 -0.64
N THR A 34 5.89 13.52 -0.42
CA THR A 34 5.82 14.66 0.51
C THR A 34 5.82 14.26 1.98
N LYS A 35 5.40 13.03 2.31
CA LYS A 35 5.54 12.39 3.63
C LYS A 35 6.84 11.60 3.78
N ILE A 36 7.76 11.75 2.82
CA ILE A 36 9.16 11.29 2.92
C ILE A 36 9.29 9.75 2.93
N CYS A 37 8.20 9.01 2.66
CA CYS A 37 8.20 7.54 2.63
C CYS A 37 9.24 6.97 1.65
N PHE A 38 9.46 7.67 0.53
CA PHE A 38 10.42 7.29 -0.51
C PHE A 38 11.87 7.18 -0.05
N THR A 39 12.25 7.83 1.05
CA THR A 39 13.62 7.79 1.57
C THR A 39 14.00 6.40 2.08
N CYS A 40 13.03 5.65 2.61
CA CYS A 40 13.21 4.31 3.17
C CYS A 40 12.56 3.22 2.31
N HIS A 41 11.41 3.49 1.70
CA HIS A 41 10.66 2.49 0.97
C HIS A 41 10.93 2.60 -0.54
N GLN A 42 11.79 1.72 -1.05
CA GLN A 42 12.06 1.62 -2.48
C GLN A 42 10.80 1.16 -3.22
N THR A 43 10.44 1.84 -4.30
CA THR A 43 9.27 1.54 -5.15
C THR A 43 9.63 1.25 -6.60
N ASP A 44 10.79 1.74 -7.05
CA ASP A 44 11.36 1.47 -8.36
C ASP A 44 12.69 0.71 -8.18
N PRO A 45 12.84 -0.51 -8.75
CA PRO A 45 14.10 -1.25 -8.69
C PRO A 45 15.32 -0.46 -9.21
N ALA A 46 15.13 0.46 -10.16
CA ALA A 46 16.18 1.27 -10.74
C ALA A 46 16.57 2.50 -9.90
N VAL A 47 15.70 2.91 -8.96
CA VAL A 47 15.93 4.07 -8.10
C VAL A 47 16.13 3.59 -6.66
N PRO A 48 17.37 3.56 -6.13
CA PRO A 48 17.63 3.09 -4.79
C PRO A 48 17.06 4.03 -3.72
N ALA A 49 16.72 3.46 -2.55
CA ALA A 49 16.41 4.19 -1.32
C ALA A 49 17.55 3.91 -0.31
N PRO A 50 18.64 4.72 -0.28
CA PRO A 50 19.84 4.40 0.49
C PRO A 50 19.60 4.20 1.99
N ALA A 51 18.78 5.05 2.61
CA ALA A 51 18.40 4.89 4.01
C ALA A 51 17.62 3.59 4.23
N GLY A 52 16.71 3.27 3.30
CA GLY A 52 15.98 2.00 3.30
C GLY A 52 16.87 0.77 3.23
N LEU A 53 17.89 0.81 2.38
CA LEU A 53 18.88 -0.27 2.27
C LEU A 53 19.66 -0.44 3.58
N ALA A 54 20.16 0.67 4.14
CA ALA A 54 20.90 0.66 5.40
C ALA A 54 20.06 0.12 6.57
N LEU A 55 18.77 0.49 6.64
CA LEU A 55 17.86 0.07 7.71
C LEU A 55 17.17 -1.28 7.45
N ARG A 56 17.40 -1.90 6.29
CA ARG A 56 16.66 -3.08 5.81
C ARG A 56 15.15 -2.86 5.83
N ALA A 57 14.73 -1.65 5.45
CA ALA A 57 13.32 -1.30 5.32
C ALA A 57 12.65 -2.15 4.22
N PRO A 58 11.36 -2.48 4.37
CA PRO A 58 10.64 -3.23 3.35
C PRO A 58 10.53 -2.42 2.06
N LYS A 59 10.68 -3.11 0.93
CA LYS A 59 10.55 -2.55 -0.42
C LYS A 59 9.16 -2.85 -0.97
N PHE A 60 8.66 -1.97 -1.84
CA PHE A 60 7.41 -2.15 -2.58
C PHE A 60 7.72 -2.39 -4.06
N VAL A 61 8.41 -3.50 -4.34
CA VAL A 61 8.86 -3.89 -5.67
C VAL A 61 8.48 -5.36 -5.91
N GLY A 62 7.98 -5.68 -7.11
CA GLY A 62 7.58 -7.03 -7.50
C GLY A 62 6.16 -7.39 -7.06
N GLU A 63 5.90 -8.66 -6.80
CA GLU A 63 4.60 -9.16 -6.31
C GLU A 63 4.63 -9.29 -4.79
N PHE A 64 4.01 -8.34 -4.09
CA PHE A 64 4.10 -8.27 -2.62
C PHE A 64 2.75 -8.10 -1.92
N TRP A 65 1.76 -7.47 -2.57
CA TRP A 65 0.46 -7.24 -1.94
C TRP A 65 -0.28 -8.55 -1.73
N GLY A 66 -0.87 -8.72 -0.55
CA GLY A 66 -1.55 -9.95 -0.16
C GLY A 66 -0.63 -11.16 0.10
N LYS A 67 0.69 -11.00 0.06
CA LYS A 67 1.64 -12.06 0.43
C LYS A 67 1.81 -12.14 1.94
N GLU A 68 2.11 -13.33 2.43
CA GLU A 68 2.54 -13.52 3.81
C GLU A 68 3.92 -12.91 4.03
N ARG A 69 4.13 -12.40 5.25
CA ARG A 69 5.43 -11.91 5.72
C ARG A 69 5.59 -12.18 7.21
N GLU A 70 6.84 -12.29 7.63
CA GLU A 70 7.18 -12.42 9.05
C GLU A 70 7.40 -11.04 9.67
N VAL A 71 6.80 -10.81 10.84
CA VAL A 71 6.93 -9.59 11.63
C VAL A 71 7.21 -9.94 13.09
N ALA A 72 7.98 -9.12 13.78
CA ALA A 72 8.09 -9.12 15.23
C ALA A 72 6.93 -8.31 15.83
N LEU A 73 6.31 -8.80 16.91
CA LEU A 73 5.44 -7.99 17.76
C LEU A 73 6.30 -7.03 18.59
N GLY A 74 6.26 -5.74 18.29
CA GLY A 74 7.27 -4.78 18.76
C GLY A 74 8.60 -4.90 18.01
N PHE A 75 9.57 -4.04 18.37
CA PHE A 75 10.94 -4.17 17.84
C PHE A 75 11.72 -5.25 18.63
N GLY A 76 12.11 -6.33 17.96
CA GLY A 76 12.85 -7.45 18.56
C GLY A 76 12.01 -8.48 19.33
N GLY A 77 10.68 -8.37 19.30
CA GLY A 77 9.78 -9.30 19.98
C GLY A 77 9.51 -10.59 19.21
N LYS A 78 8.46 -11.31 19.63
CA LYS A 78 8.07 -12.61 19.06
C LYS A 78 7.73 -12.49 17.58
N ILE A 79 8.29 -13.39 16.76
CA ILE A 79 7.96 -13.47 15.33
C ILE A 79 6.62 -14.15 15.12
N ILE A 80 5.77 -13.51 14.30
CA ILE A 80 4.51 -14.05 13.79
C ILE A 80 4.45 -13.89 12.27
N LYS A 81 3.55 -14.63 11.62
CA LYS A 81 3.20 -14.42 10.21
C LYS A 81 1.96 -13.54 10.11
N VAL A 82 2.00 -12.58 9.19
CA VAL A 82 0.87 -11.72 8.82
C VAL A 82 0.78 -11.64 7.31
N LYS A 83 -0.39 -11.26 6.79
CA LYS A 83 -0.57 -10.96 5.37
C LYS A 83 -0.41 -9.45 5.16
N LEU A 84 0.22 -9.04 4.05
CA LEU A 84 0.24 -7.64 3.65
C LEU A 84 -1.11 -7.27 2.99
N ASP A 85 -2.13 -7.14 3.81
CA ASP A 85 -3.48 -6.72 3.44
C ASP A 85 -3.76 -5.26 3.86
N ASP A 86 -4.99 -4.82 3.61
CA ASP A 86 -5.42 -3.44 3.80
C ASP A 86 -5.38 -3.08 5.30
N GLU A 87 -5.82 -3.99 6.18
CA GLU A 87 -5.80 -3.83 7.64
C GLU A 87 -4.37 -3.70 8.18
N TYR A 88 -3.48 -4.61 7.79
CA TYR A 88 -2.08 -4.58 8.22
C TYR A 88 -1.36 -3.34 7.69
N PHE A 89 -1.65 -2.88 6.47
CA PHE A 89 -1.06 -1.66 5.95
C PHE A 89 -1.48 -0.43 6.76
N VAL A 90 -2.79 -0.27 7.04
CA VAL A 90 -3.30 0.83 7.86
C VAL A 90 -2.70 0.81 9.25
N GLU A 91 -2.64 -0.36 9.89
CA GLU A 91 -2.00 -0.54 11.20
C GLU A 91 -0.52 -0.16 11.15
N SER A 92 0.22 -0.62 10.15
CA SER A 92 1.66 -0.34 10.01
C SER A 92 1.94 1.16 9.87
N VAL A 93 1.07 1.91 9.18
CA VAL A 93 1.23 3.36 9.04
C VAL A 93 0.85 4.11 10.32
N LYS A 94 -0.22 3.69 11.01
CA LYS A 94 -0.70 4.34 12.25
C LYS A 94 0.14 4.00 13.47
N LYS A 95 0.63 2.76 13.55
CA LYS A 95 1.31 2.17 14.71
C LYS A 95 2.55 1.39 14.26
N PRO A 96 3.55 2.07 13.69
CA PRO A 96 4.68 1.41 13.03
C PRO A 96 5.57 0.56 13.94
N LEU A 97 5.49 0.73 15.27
CA LEU A 97 6.23 -0.05 16.25
C LEU A 97 5.54 -1.38 16.60
N ASP A 98 4.21 -1.48 16.45
CA ASP A 98 3.44 -2.64 16.93
C ASP A 98 3.85 -3.93 16.20
N LYS A 99 4.15 -3.82 14.90
CA LYS A 99 4.58 -4.93 14.05
C LYS A 99 5.73 -4.52 13.13
N VAL A 100 6.94 -4.96 13.46
CA VAL A 100 8.14 -4.63 12.68
C VAL A 100 8.54 -5.80 11.79
N VAL A 101 8.76 -5.57 10.50
CA VAL A 101 9.16 -6.63 9.56
C VAL A 101 10.45 -7.32 10.03
N LYS A 102 10.45 -8.65 10.04
CA LYS A 102 11.60 -9.45 10.46
C LYS A 102 12.85 -9.04 9.67
N GLY A 103 13.94 -8.77 10.39
CA GLY A 103 15.22 -8.39 9.80
C GLY A 103 15.40 -6.90 9.53
N ALA A 104 14.37 -6.07 9.73
CA ALA A 104 14.54 -4.62 9.78
C ALA A 104 15.47 -4.24 10.95
N LEU A 105 16.35 -3.26 10.74
CA LEU A 105 17.32 -2.82 11.75
C LEU A 105 16.80 -1.66 12.62
N ALA A 106 15.65 -1.11 12.27
CA ALA A 106 14.92 -0.14 13.06
C ALA A 106 13.42 -0.24 12.76
N PRO A 107 12.54 0.13 13.71
CA PRO A 107 11.13 0.32 13.41
C PRO A 107 10.94 1.49 12.43
N MET A 108 9.85 1.48 11.67
CA MET A 108 9.47 2.64 10.86
C MET A 108 9.18 3.82 11.82
N PRO A 109 9.70 5.04 11.56
CA PRO A 109 9.31 6.19 12.36
C PRO A 109 7.81 6.49 12.14
N PRO A 110 7.11 7.10 13.12
CA PRO A 110 5.81 7.67 12.87
C PRO A 110 5.88 8.59 11.63
N PRO A 111 4.96 8.45 10.67
CA PRO A 111 4.95 9.30 9.49
C PRO A 111 4.79 10.79 9.89
N PRO A 112 5.34 11.74 9.12
CA PRO A 112 5.26 13.16 9.45
C PRO A 112 3.80 13.62 9.63
N PRO A 113 3.43 14.21 10.79
CA PRO A 113 2.08 14.70 11.01
C PRO A 113 1.78 15.93 10.13
N PRO A 114 0.50 16.18 9.80
CA PRO A 114 -0.63 15.28 10.02
C PRO A 114 -0.62 14.15 9.00
N ILE A 115 -0.98 12.93 9.41
CA ILE A 115 -1.40 11.86 8.50
C ILE A 115 -2.85 11.52 8.80
N THR A 116 -3.71 11.66 7.80
CA THR A 116 -5.16 11.44 7.94
C THR A 116 -5.55 10.07 7.40
N ASP A 117 -6.76 9.61 7.71
CA ASP A 117 -7.29 8.36 7.15
C ASP A 117 -7.41 8.41 5.62
N ASP A 118 -7.74 9.59 5.07
CA ASP A 118 -7.76 9.81 3.62
C ASP A 118 -6.36 9.76 2.99
N ASP A 119 -5.34 10.24 3.72
CA ASP A 119 -3.95 10.10 3.26
C ASP A 119 -3.52 8.64 3.25
N ILE A 120 -3.86 7.88 4.30
CA ILE A 120 -3.55 6.45 4.40
C ILE A 120 -4.26 5.69 3.27
N LYS A 121 -5.53 6.00 2.99
CA LYS A 121 -6.28 5.41 1.87
C LYS A 121 -5.60 5.67 0.53
N ALA A 122 -5.15 6.90 0.29
CA ALA A 122 -4.44 7.26 -0.94
C ALA A 122 -3.07 6.57 -1.03
N LEU A 123 -2.27 6.59 0.04
CA LEU A 123 -0.99 5.90 0.15
C LEU A 123 -1.14 4.39 -0.12
N MET A 124 -2.17 3.77 0.46
CA MET A 124 -2.48 2.36 0.25
C MET A 124 -2.82 2.07 -1.21
N ALA A 125 -3.66 2.89 -1.85
CA ALA A 125 -3.99 2.75 -3.26
C ALA A 125 -2.72 2.81 -4.13
N TYR A 126 -1.83 3.77 -3.87
CA TYR A 126 -0.54 3.87 -4.56
C TYR A 126 0.33 2.63 -4.32
N VAL A 127 0.57 2.24 -3.07
CA VAL A 127 1.41 1.07 -2.75
C VAL A 127 0.85 -0.22 -3.36
N LYS A 128 -0.46 -0.44 -3.26
CA LYS A 128 -1.13 -1.60 -3.88
C LYS A 128 -0.95 -1.62 -5.40
N SER A 129 -0.98 -0.46 -6.05
CA SER A 129 -0.76 -0.33 -7.50
C SER A 129 0.67 -0.69 -7.96
N LEU A 130 1.65 -0.65 -7.06
CA LEU A 130 3.04 -1.04 -7.34
C LEU A 130 3.24 -2.56 -7.35
N SER A 131 2.34 -3.31 -6.69
CA SER A 131 2.41 -4.77 -6.66
C SER A 131 2.01 -5.33 -8.02
N LYS A 132 2.99 -5.85 -8.75
CA LYS A 132 2.78 -6.43 -10.08
C LYS A 132 2.79 -7.95 -9.96
N PRO A 133 1.79 -8.67 -10.50
CA PRO A 133 1.84 -10.11 -10.56
C PRO A 133 3.08 -10.55 -11.34
N GLU A 134 3.70 -11.63 -10.88
CA GLU A 134 4.85 -12.22 -11.55
C GLU A 134 4.45 -12.55 -13.00
N LYS A 135 5.18 -11.99 -13.97
CA LYS A 135 5.01 -12.41 -15.37
C LYS A 135 5.54 -13.83 -15.43
N LYS A 136 4.63 -14.81 -15.47
CA LYS A 136 4.97 -16.20 -15.80
C LYS A 136 5.72 -16.17 -17.13
N LYS A 137 7.00 -16.57 -17.10
CA LYS A 137 7.81 -16.80 -18.30
C LYS A 137 7.38 -18.12 -18.94
#